data_AF-A0A5C7R7K2-F1
#
_entry.id   AF-A0A5C7R7K2-F1
#
_cell.length_a   1.000
_cell.length_b   1.000
_cell.length_c   1.000
_cell.angle_alpha   90.00
_cell.angle_beta   90.00
_cell.angle_gamma   90.00
#
_symmetry.space_group_name_H-M   'P 1'
#
loop_
_entity.id
_entity.type
_entity.pdbx_description
1 polymer ?
#
loop_
_entity_poly.entity_id
_entity_poly.type
_entity_poly.pdbx_seq_one_letter_code
_entity_poly.pdbx_strand_id
1 'polypeptide(L)'
;MAKYAKIPIIILGLLIGLYSLNKYDNNRRFYSLIKTEPECIHYEITFDGLKKMGLDEKKFQVVNTKSPFAIEGDFCKKHPLYEHFSKVVRSAYSHPWTMGEIDITTFAFFTDSSQANKVKNNHDDYEAYGIGKNWISLCQEVDFLGESSCTVYTLDNADSVINDLLADMRKLILDTNK
;
A
#
# COMPACT_ATOMS: atom_id res chain seq x y z
N MET A 1 -49.60 -11.22 -15.88
CA MET A 1 -48.88 -10.76 -14.66
C MET A 1 -47.44 -10.38 -14.99
N ALA A 2 -47.20 -9.37 -15.85
CA ALA A 2 -45.86 -9.04 -16.37
C ALA A 2 -45.40 -7.58 -16.10
N LYS A 3 -46.21 -6.77 -15.40
CA LYS A 3 -45.91 -5.34 -15.17
C LYS A 3 -44.89 -5.08 -14.06
N TYR A 4 -44.63 -6.04 -13.18
CA TYR A 4 -43.72 -5.87 -12.03
C TYR A 4 -42.33 -6.50 -12.23
N ALA A 5 -42.10 -7.26 -13.30
CA ALA A 5 -40.81 -7.89 -13.59
C ALA A 5 -39.72 -6.90 -14.06
N LYS A 6 -40.12 -5.70 -14.54
CA LYS A 6 -39.19 -4.69 -15.05
C LYS A 6 -38.46 -3.93 -13.94
N ILE A 7 -39.10 -3.72 -12.80
CA ILE A 7 -38.53 -2.97 -11.66
C ILE A 7 -37.32 -3.70 -11.04
N PRO A 8 -37.37 -5.01 -10.73
CA PRO A 8 -36.21 -5.72 -10.20
C PRO A 8 -35.05 -5.80 -11.20
N ILE A 9 -35.31 -5.87 -12.51
CA ILE A 9 -34.26 -5.87 -13.55
C ILE A 9 -33.54 -4.51 -13.60
N ILE A 10 -34.28 -3.41 -13.49
CA ILE A 10 -33.71 -2.05 -13.45
C ILE A 10 -32.87 -1.86 -12.17
N ILE A 11 -33.37 -2.32 -11.02
CA ILE A 11 -32.63 -2.25 -9.74
C ILE A 11 -31.35 -3.09 -9.80
N LEU A 12 -31.43 -4.31 -10.35
CA LEU A 12 -30.26 -5.18 -10.51
C LEU A 12 -29.22 -4.57 -11.46
N GLY A 13 -29.66 -3.98 -12.58
CA GLY A 13 -28.78 -3.26 -13.50
C GLY A 13 -28.10 -2.05 -12.85
N LEU A 14 -28.82 -1.31 -12.01
CA LEU A 14 -28.28 -0.21 -11.21
C LEU A 14 -27.23 -0.68 -10.19
N LEU A 15 -27.49 -1.78 -9.50
CA LEU A 15 -26.55 -2.37 -8.53
C LEU A 15 -25.27 -2.86 -9.22
N ILE A 16 -25.38 -3.52 -10.38
CA ILE A 16 -24.22 -3.96 -11.18
C ILE A 16 -23.44 -2.75 -11.72
N GLY A 17 -24.14 -1.71 -12.18
CA GLY A 17 -23.53 -0.46 -12.63
C GLY A 17 -22.77 0.26 -11.53
N LEU A 18 -23.37 0.42 -10.34
CA LEU A 18 -22.74 1.02 -9.17
C LEU A 18 -21.55 0.19 -8.67
N TYR A 19 -21.66 -1.15 -8.67
CA TYR A 19 -20.55 -2.04 -8.34
C TYR A 19 -19.37 -1.87 -9.31
N SER A 20 -19.65 -1.78 -10.60
CA SER A 20 -18.64 -1.60 -11.64
C SER A 20 -17.96 -0.23 -11.56
N LEU A 21 -18.73 0.83 -11.29
CA LEU A 21 -18.21 2.19 -11.07
C LEU A 21 -17.34 2.25 -9.82
N ASN A 22 -17.78 1.67 -8.70
CA ASN A 22 -17.01 1.63 -7.46
C ASN A 22 -15.69 0.86 -7.65
N LYS A 23 -15.71 -0.28 -8.35
CA LYS A 23 -14.49 -1.01 -8.70
C LYS A 23 -13.56 -0.19 -9.62
N TYR A 24 -14.13 0.52 -10.58
CA TYR A 24 -13.37 1.38 -11.49
C TYR A 24 -12.72 2.56 -10.78
N ASP A 25 -13.46 3.24 -9.90
CA ASP A 25 -12.95 4.37 -9.12
C ASP A 25 -11.92 3.92 -8.07
N ASN A 26 -12.10 2.77 -7.42
CA ASN A 26 -11.09 2.21 -6.52
C ASN A 26 -9.81 1.84 -7.26
N ASN A 27 -9.92 1.16 -8.41
CA ASN A 27 -8.75 0.91 -9.27
C ASN A 27 -8.08 2.22 -9.71
N ARG A 28 -8.85 3.27 -10.05
CA ARG A 28 -8.31 4.58 -10.40
C ARG A 28 -7.60 5.26 -9.23
N ARG A 29 -8.11 5.10 -8.00
CA ARG A 29 -7.51 5.63 -6.77
C ARG A 29 -6.20 4.93 -6.43
N PHE A 30 -6.08 3.63 -6.67
CA PHE A 30 -4.81 2.91 -6.51
C PHE A 30 -3.62 3.54 -7.24
N TYR A 31 -3.89 4.19 -8.38
CA TYR A 31 -2.90 4.87 -9.19
C TYR A 31 -2.52 6.28 -8.70
N SER A 32 -3.02 6.79 -7.57
CA SER A 32 -2.84 8.20 -7.18
C SER A 32 -1.38 8.57 -6.89
N LEU A 33 -0.62 7.74 -6.18
CA LEU A 33 0.81 8.00 -5.89
C LEU A 33 1.72 7.70 -7.09
N ILE A 34 1.27 6.80 -7.98
CA ILE A 34 1.88 6.60 -9.31
C ILE A 34 1.61 7.80 -10.23
N LYS A 35 0.50 8.52 -10.06
CA LYS A 35 0.17 9.70 -10.88
C LYS A 35 0.91 10.94 -10.43
N THR A 36 1.13 11.10 -9.13
CA THR A 36 1.94 12.20 -8.62
C THR A 36 3.42 11.98 -8.94
N GLU A 37 3.83 10.72 -9.19
CA GLU A 37 5.22 10.30 -9.43
C GLU A 37 6.16 11.10 -8.51
N PRO A 38 6.06 10.92 -7.19
CA PRO A 38 6.80 11.75 -6.25
C PRO A 38 8.31 11.62 -6.52
N GLU A 39 9.06 12.70 -6.30
CA GLU A 39 10.51 12.69 -6.54
C GLU A 39 11.21 11.66 -5.66
N CYS A 40 10.74 11.51 -4.41
CA CYS A 40 11.20 10.53 -3.45
C CYS A 40 10.03 9.85 -2.75
N ILE A 41 10.23 8.58 -2.43
CA ILE A 41 9.33 7.74 -1.66
C ILE A 41 9.97 7.51 -0.31
N HIS A 42 9.25 7.88 0.74
CA HIS A 42 9.57 7.55 2.10
C HIS A 42 9.14 6.12 2.40
N TYR A 43 9.98 5.36 3.08
CA TYR A 43 9.67 4.02 3.53
C TYR A 43 9.79 3.91 5.04
N GLU A 44 8.89 3.14 5.64
CA GLU A 44 8.92 2.74 7.05
C GLU A 44 8.83 1.21 7.12
N ILE A 45 9.84 0.57 7.70
CA ILE A 45 9.93 -0.90 7.82
C ILE A 45 9.56 -1.33 9.23
N THR A 46 8.65 -2.29 9.34
CA THR A 46 8.26 -2.91 10.62
C THR A 46 9.30 -3.94 11.07
N PHE A 47 9.21 -4.38 12.34
CA PHE A 47 10.05 -5.48 12.83
C PHE A 47 9.85 -6.77 12.03
N ASP A 48 8.60 -7.11 11.68
CA ASP A 48 8.32 -8.27 10.83
C ASP A 48 8.93 -8.12 9.43
N GLY A 49 8.95 -6.89 8.89
CA GLY A 49 9.64 -6.58 7.64
C GLY A 49 11.15 -6.83 7.72
N LEU A 50 11.82 -6.39 8.80
CA LEU A 50 13.25 -6.66 9.01
C LEU A 50 13.53 -8.16 9.07
N LYS A 51 12.72 -8.89 9.85
CA LYS A 51 12.85 -10.34 9.99
C LYS A 51 12.66 -11.04 8.65
N LYS A 52 11.68 -10.61 7.86
CA LYS A 52 11.42 -11.12 6.51
C LYS A 52 12.58 -10.84 5.56
N MET A 53 13.24 -9.69 5.68
CA MET A 53 14.46 -9.34 4.95
C MET A 53 15.72 -10.09 5.43
N GLY A 54 15.66 -10.80 6.56
CA GLY A 54 16.81 -11.46 7.17
C GLY A 54 17.82 -10.47 7.76
N LEU A 55 17.35 -9.33 8.27
CA LEU A 55 18.14 -8.33 8.97
C LEU A 55 18.06 -8.57 10.49
N ASP A 56 19.18 -8.34 11.18
CA ASP A 56 19.27 -8.54 12.63
C ASP A 56 18.63 -7.35 13.37
N GLU A 57 17.45 -7.58 13.94
CA GLU A 57 16.69 -6.58 14.71
C GLU A 57 17.55 -5.86 15.77
N LYS A 58 18.54 -6.54 16.37
CA LYS A 58 19.40 -5.93 17.40
C LYS A 58 20.33 -4.84 16.86
N LYS A 59 20.62 -4.86 15.56
CA LYS A 59 21.47 -3.85 14.90
C LYS A 59 20.70 -2.63 14.44
N PHE A 60 19.38 -2.77 14.29
CA PHE A 60 18.50 -1.76 13.71
C PHE A 60 17.46 -1.24 14.70
N GLN A 61 17.63 -1.48 16.00
CA GLN A 61 16.87 -0.79 17.04
C GLN A 61 17.30 0.68 17.11
N VAL A 62 16.78 1.50 16.20
CA VAL A 62 16.92 2.95 16.28
C VAL A 62 15.53 3.57 16.23
N VAL A 63 15.29 4.42 17.23
CA VAL A 63 14.14 5.33 17.40
C VAL A 63 12.91 4.77 18.14
N ASN A 64 12.90 5.04 19.45
CA ASN A 64 11.71 5.30 20.28
C ASN A 64 10.79 4.08 20.52
N THR A 65 10.70 3.61 21.77
CA THR A 65 9.95 2.42 22.22
C THR A 65 8.43 2.43 22.00
N LYS A 66 7.92 3.44 21.29
CA LYS A 66 6.50 3.61 20.93
C LYS A 66 6.22 3.52 19.43
N SER A 67 7.25 3.45 18.58
CA SER A 67 7.06 3.30 17.14
C SER A 67 6.91 1.83 16.76
N PRO A 68 5.93 1.44 15.92
CA PRO A 68 5.87 0.10 15.34
C PRO A 68 6.94 -0.14 14.26
N PHE A 69 7.70 0.89 13.88
CA PHE A 69 8.72 0.86 12.83
C PHE A 69 10.12 0.76 13.41
N ALA A 70 10.96 -0.03 12.75
CA ALA A 70 12.35 -0.26 13.13
C ALA A 70 13.34 0.56 12.30
N ILE A 71 13.01 0.86 11.04
CA ILE A 71 13.84 1.68 10.14
C ILE A 71 12.94 2.55 9.29
N GLU A 72 13.33 3.80 9.08
CA GLU A 72 12.72 4.71 8.11
C GLU A 72 13.80 5.32 7.20
N GLY A 73 13.41 5.79 6.02
CA GLY A 73 14.31 6.45 5.07
C GLY A 73 13.63 6.81 3.76
N ASP A 74 14.40 7.26 2.77
CA ASP A 74 13.88 7.68 1.48
C ASP A 74 14.65 7.03 0.31
N PHE A 75 13.97 6.78 -0.81
CA PHE A 75 14.59 6.51 -2.11
C PHE A 75 13.94 7.35 -3.21
N CYS A 76 14.75 7.89 -4.12
CA CYS A 76 14.29 8.84 -5.14
C CYS A 76 14.31 8.23 -6.55
N LYS A 77 13.67 8.89 -7.53
CA LYS A 77 13.50 8.42 -8.93
C LYS A 77 14.76 7.87 -9.60
N LYS A 78 15.94 8.38 -9.24
CA LYS A 78 17.22 7.92 -9.79
C LYS A 78 17.68 6.56 -9.26
N HIS A 79 17.07 6.07 -8.18
CA HIS A 79 17.41 4.80 -7.55
C HIS A 79 16.66 3.64 -8.23
N PRO A 80 17.31 2.50 -8.54
CA PRO A 80 16.66 1.36 -9.20
C PRO A 80 15.42 0.81 -8.48
N LEU A 81 15.41 0.89 -7.14
CA LEU A 81 14.25 0.50 -6.31
C LEU A 81 12.98 1.27 -6.69
N TYR A 82 13.09 2.53 -7.13
CA TYR A 82 11.93 3.35 -7.48
C TYR A 82 11.13 2.72 -8.63
N GLU A 83 11.82 2.32 -9.70
CA GLU A 83 11.17 1.70 -10.86
C GLU A 83 10.58 0.34 -10.49
N HIS A 84 11.29 -0.44 -9.68
CA HIS A 84 10.80 -1.75 -9.25
C HIS A 84 9.54 -1.60 -8.38
N PHE A 85 9.58 -0.75 -7.35
CA PHE A 85 8.42 -0.43 -6.52
C PHE A 85 7.24 0.05 -7.38
N SER A 86 7.48 0.99 -8.29
CA SER A 86 6.45 1.51 -9.20
C SER A 86 5.82 0.42 -10.04
N LYS A 87 6.62 -0.52 -10.55
CA LYS A 87 6.14 -1.67 -11.32
C LYS A 87 5.29 -2.62 -10.47
N VAL A 88 5.72 -2.90 -9.24
CA VAL A 88 4.97 -3.74 -8.30
C VAL A 88 3.61 -3.13 -8.02
N VAL A 89 3.56 -1.84 -7.64
CA VAL A 89 2.28 -1.15 -7.40
C VAL A 89 1.44 -1.13 -8.67
N ARG A 90 1.99 -0.80 -9.85
CA ARG A 90 1.22 -0.80 -11.13
C ARG A 90 0.66 -2.18 -11.51
N SER A 91 1.27 -3.27 -11.05
CA SER A 91 0.83 -4.64 -11.34
C SER A 91 -0.27 -5.14 -10.39
N ALA A 92 -0.52 -4.45 -9.28
CA ALA A 92 -1.55 -4.86 -8.35
C ALA A 92 -2.95 -4.53 -8.88
N TYR A 93 -3.90 -5.42 -8.61
CA TYR A 93 -5.28 -5.28 -9.09
C TYR A 93 -6.30 -5.53 -7.97
N SER A 94 -7.45 -4.89 -8.08
CA SER A 94 -8.55 -5.11 -7.15
C SER A 94 -9.21 -6.46 -7.43
N HIS A 95 -9.02 -7.39 -6.50
CA HIS A 95 -9.74 -8.65 -6.45
C HIS A 95 -10.74 -8.60 -5.27
N PRO A 96 -11.98 -9.08 -5.43
CA PRO A 96 -12.92 -9.18 -4.30
C PRO A 96 -12.43 -10.26 -3.34
N TRP A 97 -12.00 -9.87 -2.14
CA TRP A 97 -11.49 -10.79 -1.12
C TRP A 97 -12.52 -11.10 -0.06
N THR A 98 -12.42 -12.30 0.50
CA THR A 98 -12.97 -12.62 1.82
C THR A 98 -11.91 -12.28 2.88
N MET A 99 -12.29 -11.56 3.95
CA MET A 99 -11.38 -11.09 5.01
C MET A 99 -10.49 -12.19 5.64
N GLY A 100 -10.81 -13.48 5.46
CA GLY A 100 -10.04 -14.60 5.99
C GLY A 100 -8.72 -14.93 5.25
N GLU A 101 -8.43 -14.30 4.11
CA GLU A 101 -7.22 -14.59 3.31
C GLU A 101 -6.09 -13.56 3.48
N ILE A 102 -6.37 -12.42 4.15
CA ILE A 102 -5.40 -11.35 4.37
C ILE A 102 -4.58 -11.66 5.62
N ASP A 103 -3.29 -11.92 5.42
CA ASP A 103 -2.33 -11.91 6.51
C ASP A 103 -2.20 -10.47 7.04
N ILE A 104 -2.52 -10.21 8.30
CA ILE A 104 -2.54 -8.84 8.86
C ILE A 104 -1.10 -8.31 9.03
N THR A 105 -0.09 -9.17 8.95
CA THR A 105 1.30 -8.75 9.09
C THR A 105 1.71 -7.83 7.93
N THR A 106 2.01 -6.58 8.29
CA THR A 106 2.54 -5.57 7.37
C THR A 106 4.05 -5.50 7.52
N PHE A 107 4.77 -5.55 6.40
CA PHE A 107 6.24 -5.51 6.38
C PHE A 107 6.79 -4.10 6.18
N ALA A 108 6.10 -3.29 5.40
CA ALA A 108 6.57 -1.98 5.00
C ALA A 108 5.40 -1.04 4.69
N PHE A 109 5.61 0.24 4.97
CA PHE A 109 4.78 1.35 4.51
C PHE A 109 5.58 2.26 3.59
N PHE A 110 4.91 2.82 2.58
CA PHE A 110 5.52 3.73 1.61
C PHE A 110 4.62 4.95 1.41
N THR A 111 5.20 6.14 1.52
CA THR A 111 4.50 7.43 1.35
C THR A 111 5.33 8.38 0.49
N ASP A 112 4.74 9.46 0.01
CA ASP A 112 5.51 10.56 -0.56
C ASP A 112 6.37 11.20 0.54
N SER A 113 7.68 11.38 0.32
CA SER A 113 8.58 12.01 1.30
C SER A 113 8.15 13.42 1.70
N SER A 114 7.44 14.16 0.84
CA SER A 114 6.86 15.46 1.18
C SER A 114 5.70 15.38 2.18
N GLN A 115 5.10 14.19 2.36
CA GLN A 115 4.00 13.91 3.28
C GLN A 115 4.43 13.13 4.53
N ALA A 116 5.66 12.60 4.59
CA ALA A 116 6.18 11.82 5.72
C ALA A 116 6.01 12.55 7.08
N ASN A 117 6.15 13.88 7.10
CA ASN A 117 5.96 14.69 8.31
C ASN A 117 4.50 15.07 8.61
N LYS A 118 3.59 14.95 7.64
CA LYS A 118 2.15 15.20 7.83
C LYS A 118 1.50 14.04 8.58
N VAL A 119 1.86 12.80 8.24
CA VAL A 119 1.43 11.57 8.95
C VAL A 119 1.68 11.65 10.46
N LYS A 120 2.76 12.32 10.89
CA LYS A 120 3.12 12.46 12.32
C LYS A 120 2.40 13.61 13.05
N ASN A 121 1.85 14.62 12.35
CA ASN A 121 1.43 15.88 12.99
C ASN A 121 0.07 16.45 12.56
N ASN A 122 -0.53 16.01 11.45
CA ASN A 122 -1.85 16.48 11.03
C ASN A 122 -2.52 15.39 10.17
N HIS A 123 -3.73 15.01 10.58
CA HIS A 123 -4.69 14.12 9.92
C HIS A 123 -5.23 14.72 8.59
N ASP A 124 -4.35 15.31 7.78
CA ASP A 124 -4.70 15.96 6.53
C ASP A 124 -4.03 15.21 5.37
N ASP A 125 -4.85 14.55 4.55
CA ASP A 125 -4.53 14.03 3.21
C ASP A 125 -3.20 13.28 3.10
N TYR A 126 -3.10 12.11 3.75
CA TYR A 126 -1.98 11.20 3.52
C TYR A 126 -2.37 10.03 2.62
N GLU A 127 -1.45 9.66 1.71
CA GLU A 127 -1.54 8.44 0.91
C GLU A 127 -0.38 7.52 1.28
N ALA A 128 -0.70 6.32 1.76
CA ALA A 128 0.29 5.31 2.15
C ALA A 128 0.01 3.97 1.49
N TYR A 129 1.07 3.32 1.01
CA TYR A 129 1.01 1.92 0.58
C TYR A 129 1.52 1.00 1.67
N GLY A 130 0.66 0.09 2.14
CA GLY A 130 1.10 -1.02 2.98
C GLY A 130 1.46 -2.23 2.11
N ILE A 131 2.54 -2.93 2.43
CA ILE A 131 2.88 -4.21 1.81
C ILE A 131 2.86 -5.29 2.87
N GLY A 132 2.03 -6.32 2.65
CA GLY A 132 2.00 -7.54 3.46
C GLY A 132 2.57 -8.73 2.70
N LYS A 133 2.18 -9.94 3.11
CA LYS A 133 2.69 -11.20 2.52
C LYS A 133 2.22 -11.45 1.09
N ASN A 134 0.95 -11.17 0.82
CA ASN A 134 0.30 -11.48 -0.45
C ASN A 134 -0.57 -10.31 -0.97
N TRP A 135 -0.42 -9.13 -0.38
CA TRP A 135 -1.25 -7.97 -0.65
C TRP A 135 -0.47 -6.66 -0.62
N ILE A 136 -1.03 -5.68 -1.33
CA ILE A 136 -0.67 -4.27 -1.22
C ILE A 136 -1.94 -3.50 -0.87
N SER A 137 -1.89 -2.65 0.15
CA SER A 137 -3.00 -1.75 0.45
C SER A 137 -2.64 -0.34 -0.01
N LEU A 138 -3.62 0.41 -0.46
CA LEU A 138 -3.54 1.87 -0.50
C LEU A 138 -4.48 2.40 0.58
N CYS A 139 -3.90 3.07 1.57
CA CYS A 139 -4.62 3.78 2.61
C CYS A 139 -4.64 5.26 2.26
N GLN A 140 -5.84 5.82 2.24
CA GLN A 140 -6.12 7.24 2.06
C GLN A 140 -7.05 7.69 3.18
N GLU A 141 -6.74 8.82 3.81
CA GLU A 141 -7.71 9.55 4.62
C GLU A 141 -8.79 10.14 3.70
N VAL A 142 -10.06 9.88 3.98
CA VAL A 142 -11.16 10.15 3.03
C VAL A 142 -12.03 11.32 3.45
N ASP A 143 -11.99 11.75 4.70
CA ASP A 143 -12.88 12.80 5.18
C ASP A 143 -12.32 13.67 6.32
N PHE A 144 -13.03 14.78 6.57
CA PHE A 144 -12.75 15.78 7.61
C PHE A 144 -12.92 15.23 9.05
N LEU A 145 -13.37 13.98 9.21
CA LEU A 145 -13.49 13.29 10.49
C LEU A 145 -12.27 12.41 10.77
N GLY A 146 -11.35 12.31 9.82
CA GLY A 146 -10.13 11.52 9.91
C GLY A 146 -10.34 10.03 9.65
N GLU A 147 -11.42 9.64 8.97
CA GLU A 147 -11.64 8.24 8.60
C GLU A 147 -10.65 7.82 7.50
N SER A 148 -9.78 6.87 7.84
CA SER A 148 -8.86 6.24 6.89
C SER A 148 -9.55 5.07 6.19
N SER A 149 -9.65 5.11 4.86
CA SER A 149 -10.04 3.94 4.06
C SER A 149 -8.81 3.30 3.45
N CYS A 150 -8.66 1.99 3.67
CA CYS A 150 -7.65 1.20 3.00
C CYS A 150 -8.32 0.28 1.98
N THR A 151 -7.93 0.40 0.73
CA THR A 151 -8.29 -0.59 -0.30
C THR A 151 -7.15 -1.57 -0.43
N VAL A 152 -7.48 -2.87 -0.37
CA VAL A 152 -6.50 -3.96 -0.51
C VAL A 152 -6.51 -4.48 -1.94
N TYR A 153 -5.32 -4.70 -2.48
CA TYR A 153 -5.03 -5.16 -3.82
C TYR A 153 -4.14 -6.40 -3.77
N THR A 154 -4.22 -7.19 -4.83
CA THR A 154 -3.47 -8.44 -4.96
C THR A 154 -2.41 -8.34 -6.03
N LEU A 155 -1.43 -9.24 -5.94
CA LEU A 155 -0.40 -9.42 -6.94
C LEU A 155 -0.44 -10.86 -7.46
N ASP A 156 -0.26 -11.04 -8.77
CA ASP A 156 0.10 -12.34 -9.31
C ASP A 156 1.51 -12.73 -8.81
N ASN A 157 1.68 -13.98 -8.37
CA ASN A 157 2.94 -14.47 -7.79
C ASN A 157 3.45 -13.61 -6.62
N ALA A 158 2.54 -13.13 -5.77
CA ALA A 158 2.80 -12.14 -4.73
C ALA A 158 4.05 -12.44 -3.88
N ASP A 159 4.23 -13.69 -3.44
CA ASP A 159 5.41 -14.09 -2.65
C ASP A 159 6.73 -13.77 -3.37
N SER A 160 6.84 -14.06 -4.67
CA SER A 160 8.06 -13.79 -5.45
C SER A 160 8.29 -12.28 -5.58
N VAL A 161 7.25 -11.55 -5.98
CA VAL A 161 7.32 -10.11 -6.23
C VAL A 161 7.68 -9.33 -4.97
N ILE A 162 7.05 -9.69 -3.84
CA ILE A 162 7.31 -9.05 -2.55
C ILE A 162 8.70 -9.42 -2.04
N ASN A 163 9.13 -10.67 -2.17
CA ASN A 163 10.49 -11.07 -1.75
C ASN A 163 11.57 -10.33 -2.55
N ASP A 164 11.37 -10.14 -3.86
CA ASP A 164 12.33 -9.41 -4.70
C ASP A 164 12.40 -7.92 -4.29
N LEU A 165 11.24 -7.28 -4.06
CA LEU A 165 11.18 -5.90 -3.56
C LEU A 165 11.88 -5.76 -2.20
N LEU A 166 11.63 -6.69 -1.27
CA LEU A 166 12.26 -6.70 0.04
C LEU A 166 13.78 -6.97 -0.03
N ALA A 167 14.24 -7.73 -1.02
CA ALA A 167 15.67 -7.93 -1.25
C ALA A 167 16.37 -6.65 -1.72
N ASP A 168 15.74 -5.88 -2.62
CA ASP A 168 16.27 -4.59 -3.06
C ASP A 168 16.28 -3.57 -1.91
N MET A 169 15.22 -3.55 -1.10
CA MET A 169 15.17 -2.74 0.11
C MET A 169 16.26 -3.11 1.10
N ARG A 170 16.47 -4.40 1.34
CA ARG A 170 17.56 -4.88 2.20
C ARG A 170 18.90 -4.34 1.73
N LYS A 171 19.16 -4.36 0.42
CA LYS A 171 20.40 -3.84 -0.16
C LYS A 171 20.54 -2.34 0.11
N LEU A 172 19.50 -1.56 -0.13
CA LEU A 172 19.47 -0.12 0.18
C LEU A 172 19.82 0.14 1.65
N ILE A 173 19.13 -0.54 2.58
CA ILE A 173 19.34 -0.38 4.02
C ILE A 173 20.78 -0.70 4.42
N LEU A 174 21.35 -1.77 3.86
CA LEU A 174 22.73 -2.18 4.16
C LEU A 174 23.77 -1.23 3.57
N ASP A 175 23.50 -0.61 2.42
CA ASP A 175 24.43 0.34 1.80
C ASP A 175 24.39 1.72 2.48
N THR A 176 23.25 2.14 3.01
CA THR A 176 23.11 3.40 3.78
C THR A 176 23.76 3.34 5.17
N ASN A 177 23.93 2.15 5.76
CA ASN A 177 24.48 1.95 7.11
C ASN A 177 25.97 1.55 7.13
N LYS A 178 26.70 1.67 6.02
CA LYS A 178 28.16 1.47 5.93
C LYS A 178 28.89 2.79 6.09
#